data_AF-A0A966RDE2-F1
#
_entry.id   AF-A0A966RDE2-F1
#
_cell.length_a   1.000
_cell.length_b   1.000
_cell.length_c   1.000
_cell.angle_alpha   90.00
_cell.angle_beta   90.00
_cell.angle_gamma   90.00
#
_symmetry.space_group_name_H-M   'P 1'
#
loop_
_entity.id
_entity.type
_entity.pdbx_description
1 polymer ?
#
loop_
_entity_poly.entity_id
_entity_poly.type
_entity_poly.pdbx_seq_one_letter_code
_entity_poly.pdbx_strand_id
1 'polypeptide(L)'
;MGWQMSAARLVLQLAADPGDLTAAELPELLDRCEELGRKIEAIRNQARELLATGEEIDGWELVQVRRTDLIDPAAAFLRVWTDHSREAALAGIRLSLPAVARAMAQDAETTVGEAKERLLKTLGGLAVETETPRLVRAR
;
A
#
# COMPACT_ATOMS: atom_id res chain seq x y z
N MET A 1 14.26 34.38 -2.44
CA MET A 1 15.37 33.61 -3.05
C MET A 1 15.88 32.63 -2.01
N GLY A 2 16.20 31.40 -2.41
CA GLY A 2 16.47 30.25 -1.52
C GLY A 2 15.14 29.56 -1.19
N TRP A 3 14.91 28.28 -1.46
CA TRP A 3 15.78 27.13 -1.26
C TRP A 3 15.65 26.15 -2.45
N GLN A 4 16.55 26.22 -3.42
CA GLN A 4 16.85 25.03 -4.24
C GLN A 4 17.80 24.15 -3.42
N MET A 5 17.24 23.43 -2.44
CA MET A 5 17.93 22.22 -2.00
C MET A 5 17.92 21.25 -3.17
N SER A 6 19.09 20.92 -3.70
CA SER A 6 19.20 19.96 -4.80
C SER A 6 18.59 18.62 -4.35
N ALA A 7 17.92 17.91 -5.26
CA ALA A 7 17.36 16.58 -4.99
C ALA A 7 18.40 15.64 -4.35
N ALA A 8 19.69 15.83 -4.65
CA ALA A 8 20.81 15.12 -4.04
C ALA A 8 20.88 15.28 -2.50
N ARG A 9 20.62 16.48 -1.96
CA ARG A 9 20.63 16.71 -0.50
C ARG A 9 19.45 16.04 0.18
N LEU A 10 18.27 16.04 -0.46
CA LEU A 10 17.09 15.33 0.03
C LEU A 10 17.31 13.82 0.05
N VAL A 11 17.93 13.26 -1.01
CA VAL A 11 18.31 11.84 -1.09
C VAL A 11 19.32 11.47 0.00
N LEU A 12 20.32 12.32 0.26
CA LEU A 12 21.29 12.10 1.33
C LEU A 12 20.65 12.14 2.73
N GLN A 13 19.68 13.03 2.95
CA GLN A 13 18.94 13.12 4.23
C GLN A 13 17.98 11.94 4.44
N LEU A 14 17.37 11.41 3.37
CA LEU A 14 16.53 10.21 3.42
C LEU A 14 17.34 8.91 3.49
N ALA A 15 18.61 8.95 3.09
CA ALA A 15 19.55 7.83 3.22
C ALA A 15 20.23 7.78 4.60
N ALA A 16 20.03 8.80 5.45
CA ALA A 16 20.50 8.78 6.82
C ALA A 16 19.80 7.66 7.61
N ASP A 17 20.51 7.00 8.51
CA ASP A 17 19.92 6.02 9.41
C ASP A 17 18.88 6.76 10.29
N PRO A 18 17.62 6.27 10.40
CA PRO A 18 16.62 6.89 11.27
C PRO A 18 17.08 7.01 12.73
N GLY A 19 18.08 6.23 13.17
CA GLY A 19 18.72 6.36 14.48
C GLY A 19 19.53 7.64 14.70
N ASP A 20 19.92 8.35 13.64
CA ASP A 20 20.75 9.56 13.70
C ASP A 20 19.95 10.87 13.66
N LEU A 21 18.62 10.78 13.55
CA LEU A 21 17.73 11.95 13.46
C LEU A 21 17.36 12.48 14.84
N THR A 22 17.48 13.80 15.04
CA THR A 22 17.03 14.44 16.29
C THR A 22 15.53 14.76 16.24
N ALA A 23 14.88 14.85 17.41
CA ALA A 23 13.46 15.20 17.51
C ALA A 23 13.11 16.55 16.87
N ALA A 24 14.07 17.48 16.79
CA ALA A 24 13.87 18.78 16.16
C ALA A 24 13.84 18.70 14.62
N GLU A 25 14.47 17.68 14.02
CA GLU A 25 14.55 17.48 12.57
C GLU A 25 13.38 16.66 12.01
N LEU A 26 12.69 15.89 12.87
CA LEU A 26 11.61 14.99 12.47
C LEU A 26 10.42 15.68 11.78
N PRO A 27 9.87 16.81 12.26
CA PRO A 27 8.67 17.39 11.65
C PRO A 27 8.87 17.77 10.18
N GLU A 28 9.97 18.47 9.88
CA GLU A 28 10.28 18.89 8.51
C GLU A 28 10.58 17.68 7.60
N LEU A 29 11.22 16.64 8.12
CA LEU A 29 11.46 15.41 7.37
C LEU A 29 10.17 14.65 7.06
N LEU A 30 9.22 14.59 8.00
CA LEU A 30 7.92 13.96 7.78
C LEU A 30 7.13 14.69 6.68
N ASP A 31 7.05 16.03 6.75
CA ASP A 31 6.37 16.83 5.72
C ASP A 31 6.98 16.60 4.32
N ARG A 32 8.31 16.54 4.25
CA ARG A 32 9.03 16.27 3.00
C ARG A 32 8.80 14.84 2.48
N CYS A 33 8.75 13.85 3.38
CA CYS A 33 8.39 12.48 3.02
C CYS A 33 6.99 12.40 2.44
N GLU A 34 6.02 13.11 3.02
CA GLU A 34 4.66 13.19 2.49
C GLU A 34 4.59 13.87 1.12
N GLU A 35 5.31 14.99 0.95
CA GLU A 35 5.40 15.67 -0.35
C GLU A 35 6.02 14.77 -1.42
N LEU A 36 7.11 14.07 -1.09
CA LEU A 36 7.74 13.11 -1.98
C LEU A 36 6.81 11.94 -2.31
N GLY A 37 6.09 11.40 -1.33
CA GLY A 37 5.09 10.37 -1.55
C GLY A 37 4.06 10.79 -2.60
N ARG A 38 3.54 12.02 -2.48
CA ARG A 38 2.61 12.58 -3.47
C ARG A 38 3.24 12.72 -4.86
N LYS A 39 4.49 13.20 -4.95
CA LYS A 39 5.20 13.33 -6.24
C LYS A 39 5.49 11.97 -6.89
N ILE A 40 5.90 10.98 -6.11
CA ILE A 40 6.15 9.61 -6.59
C ILE A 40 4.87 9.02 -7.17
N GLU A 41 3.73 9.17 -6.48
CA GLU A 41 2.45 8.69 -7.01
C GLU A 41 2.01 9.45 -8.26
N ALA A 42 2.24 10.77 -8.34
CA ALA A 42 1.96 11.54 -9.54
C ALA A 42 2.78 11.04 -10.75
N ILE A 43 4.09 10.79 -10.56
CA ILE A 43 4.97 10.23 -11.60
C ILE A 43 4.48 8.84 -12.03
N ARG A 44 4.06 7.99 -11.08
CA ARG A 44 3.50 6.67 -11.40
C ARG A 44 2.20 6.76 -12.18
N ASN A 45 1.31 7.67 -11.82
CA ASN A 45 0.06 7.89 -12.54
C ASN A 45 0.35 8.36 -13.98
N GLN A 46 1.23 9.34 -14.14
CA GLN A 46 1.64 9.80 -15.46
C GLN A 46 2.23 8.66 -16.31
N ALA A 47 3.13 7.84 -15.74
CA ALA A 47 3.68 6.69 -16.46
C ALA A 47 2.61 5.65 -16.84
N ARG A 48 1.60 5.41 -15.98
CA ARG A 48 0.46 4.55 -16.32
C ARG A 48 -0.37 5.12 -17.47
N GLU A 49 -0.62 6.43 -17.46
CA GLU A 49 -1.38 7.12 -18.51
C GLU A 49 -0.66 7.02 -19.87
N LEU A 50 0.65 7.30 -19.90
CA LEU A 50 1.46 7.22 -21.12
C LEU A 50 1.46 5.79 -21.71
N LEU A 51 1.68 4.77 -20.87
CA LEU A 51 1.62 3.38 -21.32
C LEU A 51 0.19 2.98 -21.76
N ALA A 52 -0.85 3.50 -21.11
CA ALA A 52 -2.23 3.24 -21.50
C ALA A 52 -2.62 3.88 -22.84
N THR A 53 -1.98 4.99 -23.22
CA THR A 53 -2.15 5.62 -24.54
C THR A 53 -1.27 4.98 -25.63
N GLY A 54 -0.48 3.96 -25.29
CA GLY A 54 0.35 3.21 -26.22
C GLY A 54 1.76 3.78 -26.42
N GLU A 55 2.21 4.72 -25.57
CA GLU A 55 3.61 5.13 -25.55
C GLU A 55 4.50 4.06 -24.90
N GLU A 56 5.80 4.08 -25.21
CA GLU A 56 6.77 3.15 -24.65
C GLU A 56 7.60 3.83 -23.54
N ILE A 57 7.79 3.12 -22.42
CA ILE A 57 8.73 3.49 -21.37
C ILE A 57 9.74 2.36 -21.25
N ASP A 58 11.01 2.63 -21.58
CA ASP A 58 12.05 1.61 -21.64
C ASP A 58 12.14 0.77 -20.34
N GLY A 59 12.04 -0.55 -20.48
CA GLY A 59 12.07 -1.50 -19.38
C GLY A 59 10.83 -1.50 -18.47
N TRP A 60 9.72 -0.86 -18.86
CA TRP A 60 8.48 -0.82 -18.07
C TRP A 60 7.25 -1.18 -18.91
N GLU A 61 6.33 -1.92 -18.30
CA GLU A 61 5.06 -2.31 -18.91
C GLU A 61 3.90 -2.16 -17.91
N LEU A 62 2.69 -2.08 -18.46
CA LEU A 62 1.45 -1.99 -17.70
C LEU A 62 0.76 -3.37 -17.69
N VAL A 63 0.78 -4.04 -16.54
CA VAL A 63 0.13 -5.35 -16.36
C VAL A 63 -1.16 -5.17 -15.59
N GLN A 64 -2.24 -5.79 -16.06
CA GLN A 64 -3.50 -5.87 -15.31
C GLN A 64 -3.33 -6.85 -14.16
N VAL A 65 -3.43 -6.33 -12.93
CA VAL A 65 -3.35 -7.16 -11.73
C VAL A 65 -4.71 -7.17 -11.06
N ARG A 66 -5.17 -8.39 -10.74
CA ARG A 66 -6.36 -8.57 -9.92
C ARG A 66 -6.05 -8.18 -8.49
N ARG A 67 -6.77 -7.19 -7.98
CA ARG A 67 -6.74 -6.76 -6.60
C ARG A 67 -8.12 -6.97 -6.01
N THR A 68 -8.18 -7.30 -4.73
CA THR A 68 -9.45 -7.32 -4.01
C THR A 68 -9.52 -6.06 -3.16
N ASP A 69 -10.48 -5.20 -3.48
CA ASP A 69 -10.74 -3.97 -2.73
C ASP A 69 -11.97 -4.14 -1.84
N LEU A 70 -11.98 -3.43 -0.72
CA LEU A 70 -13.12 -3.39 0.20
C LEU A 70 -14.06 -2.26 -0.22
N ILE A 71 -15.34 -2.57 -0.44
CA ILE A 71 -16.35 -1.56 -0.79
C ILE A 71 -16.65 -0.67 0.44
N ASP A 72 -16.74 -1.29 1.61
CA ASP A 72 -16.98 -0.61 2.88
C ASP A 72 -15.99 -1.14 3.92
N PRO A 73 -14.85 -0.46 4.11
CA PRO A 73 -13.84 -0.86 5.07
C PRO A 73 -14.35 -0.90 6.52
N ALA A 74 -15.31 -0.05 6.88
CA ALA A 74 -15.85 0.01 8.24
C ALA A 74 -16.80 -1.17 8.51
N ALA A 75 -17.70 -1.47 7.58
CA ALA A 75 -18.55 -2.66 7.67
C ALA A 75 -17.72 -3.95 7.63
N ALA A 76 -16.70 -4.01 6.78
CA ALA A 76 -15.75 -5.14 6.72
C ALA A 76 -15.03 -5.35 8.06
N PHE A 77 -14.54 -4.27 8.69
CA PHE A 77 -13.90 -4.31 10.00
C PHE A 77 -14.85 -4.84 11.08
N LEU A 78 -16.06 -4.30 11.17
CA LEU A 78 -17.06 -4.74 12.15
C LEU A 78 -17.41 -6.23 11.96
N ARG A 79 -17.46 -6.69 10.71
CA ARG A 79 -17.77 -8.08 10.39
C ARG A 79 -16.64 -9.02 10.76
N VAL A 80 -15.38 -8.64 10.50
CA VAL A 80 -14.22 -9.42 10.96
C VAL A 80 -14.15 -9.47 12.49
N TRP A 81 -14.44 -8.37 13.18
CA TRP A 81 -14.50 -8.35 14.64
C TRP A 81 -15.57 -9.33 15.15
N THR A 82 -16.78 -9.25 14.58
CA THR A 82 -17.93 -10.03 15.05
C THR A 82 -17.78 -11.52 14.77
N ASP A 83 -17.29 -11.88 13.58
CA ASP A 83 -17.29 -13.27 13.09
C ASP A 83 -15.98 -14.02 13.38
N HIS A 84 -14.89 -13.32 13.72
CA HIS A 84 -13.58 -13.93 14.04
C HIS A 84 -13.06 -13.47 15.40
N SER A 85 -12.33 -12.36 15.44
CA SER A 85 -11.75 -11.84 16.68
C SER A 85 -11.46 -10.35 16.58
N ARG A 86 -11.46 -9.71 17.75
CA ARG A 86 -11.09 -8.30 17.88
C ARG A 86 -9.65 -8.09 17.44
N GLU A 87 -8.76 -9.00 17.81
CA GLU A 87 -7.34 -8.98 17.48
C GLU A 87 -7.11 -9.03 15.97
N ALA A 88 -7.82 -9.91 15.25
CA ALA A 88 -7.77 -9.98 13.79
C ALA A 88 -8.30 -8.70 13.12
N ALA A 89 -9.38 -8.12 13.65
CA ALA A 89 -9.91 -6.85 13.15
C ALA A 89 -8.92 -5.69 13.37
N LEU A 90 -8.35 -5.58 14.58
CA LEU A 90 -7.38 -4.54 14.94
C LEU A 90 -6.07 -4.66 14.15
N ALA A 91 -5.60 -5.87 13.86
CA ALA A 91 -4.46 -6.11 12.97
C ALA A 91 -4.70 -5.60 11.54
N GLY A 92 -5.96 -5.44 11.14
CA GLY A 92 -6.41 -4.88 9.86
C GLY A 92 -6.46 -3.35 9.77
N ILE A 93 -6.24 -2.62 10.87
CA ILE A 93 -6.35 -1.13 10.90
C ILE A 93 -5.33 -0.45 9.96
N ARG A 94 -4.23 -1.14 9.60
CA ARG A 94 -3.43 -0.80 8.41
C ARG A 94 -3.93 -1.60 7.22
N LEU A 95 -5.01 -1.10 6.62
CA LEU A 95 -5.83 -1.67 5.55
C LEU A 95 -5.04 -2.43 4.47
N SER A 96 -4.81 -3.72 4.70
CA SER A 96 -4.50 -4.65 3.63
C SER A 96 -5.07 -6.01 3.99
N LEU A 97 -5.85 -6.61 3.09
CA LEU A 97 -6.33 -7.99 3.22
C LEU A 97 -5.19 -8.99 3.55
N PRO A 98 -3.95 -8.83 3.04
CA PRO A 98 -2.82 -9.66 3.46
C PRO A 98 -2.44 -9.53 4.95
N ALA A 99 -2.64 -8.36 5.58
CA ALA A 99 -2.39 -8.20 7.02
C ALA A 99 -3.44 -8.96 7.84
N VAL A 100 -4.72 -8.82 7.48
CA VAL A 100 -5.82 -9.52 8.14
C VAL A 100 -5.71 -11.04 7.96
N ALA A 101 -5.43 -11.51 6.74
CA ALA A 101 -5.25 -12.94 6.47
C ALA A 101 -4.06 -13.53 7.25
N ARG A 102 -2.98 -12.78 7.46
CA ARG A 102 -1.84 -13.23 8.29
C ARG A 102 -2.20 -13.33 9.76
N ALA A 103 -2.92 -12.35 10.30
CA ALA A 103 -3.39 -12.40 11.69
C ALA A 103 -4.35 -13.57 11.91
N MET A 104 -5.30 -13.78 10.99
CA MET A 104 -6.22 -14.93 11.03
C MET A 104 -5.49 -16.27 10.92
N ALA A 105 -4.44 -16.34 10.09
CA ALA A 105 -3.62 -17.55 9.95
C ALA A 105 -2.89 -17.89 11.26
N GLN A 106 -2.36 -16.88 11.95
CA GLN A 106 -1.69 -17.04 13.25
C GLN A 106 -2.66 -17.47 14.34
N ASP A 107 -3.83 -16.84 14.42
CA ASP A 107 -4.85 -17.12 15.43
C ASP A 107 -5.47 -18.52 15.28
N ALA A 108 -5.72 -18.94 14.03
CA ALA A 108 -6.32 -20.23 13.73
C ALA A 108 -5.30 -21.35 13.43
N GLU A 109 -4.00 -21.11 13.62
CA GLU A 109 -2.90 -22.06 13.34
C GLU A 109 -2.99 -22.69 11.93
N THR A 110 -3.27 -21.89 10.91
CA THR A 110 -3.53 -22.32 9.53
C THR A 110 -2.63 -21.58 8.53
N THR A 111 -2.70 -21.93 7.24
CA THR A 111 -1.93 -21.24 6.21
C THR A 111 -2.54 -19.88 5.84
N VAL A 112 -1.71 -18.94 5.39
CA VAL A 112 -2.19 -17.62 4.90
C VAL A 112 -3.13 -17.77 3.70
N GLY A 113 -2.95 -18.80 2.88
CA GLY A 113 -3.83 -19.11 1.75
C GLY A 113 -5.24 -19.47 2.22
N GLU A 114 -5.36 -20.44 3.12
CA GLU A 114 -6.63 -20.88 3.70
C GLU A 114 -7.31 -19.75 4.50
N ALA A 115 -6.53 -18.99 5.28
CA ALA A 115 -7.03 -17.83 6.01
C ALA A 115 -7.55 -16.74 5.07
N LYS A 116 -6.91 -16.52 3.92
CA LYS A 116 -7.37 -15.57 2.90
C LYS A 116 -8.68 -16.02 2.27
N GLU A 117 -8.82 -17.30 1.91
CA GLU A 117 -10.08 -17.82 1.38
C GLU A 117 -11.23 -17.67 2.39
N ARG A 118 -10.97 -17.99 3.66
CA ARG A 118 -11.94 -17.82 4.74
C ARG A 118 -12.31 -16.35 4.96
N LEU A 119 -11.33 -15.46 4.95
CA LEU A 119 -11.53 -14.02 5.03
C LEU A 119 -12.42 -13.51 3.89
N LEU A 120 -12.15 -13.93 2.65
CA LEU A 120 -12.95 -13.55 1.48
C LEU A 120 -14.40 -14.04 1.60
N LYS A 121 -14.62 -15.27 2.08
CA LYS A 121 -15.97 -15.80 2.37
C LYS A 121 -16.70 -14.97 3.43
N THR A 122 -16.01 -14.57 4.50
CA THR A 122 -16.59 -13.74 5.57
C THR A 122 -16.95 -12.34 5.08
N LEU A 123 -16.09 -11.72 4.27
CA LEU A 123 -16.34 -10.40 3.72
C LEU A 123 -17.47 -10.41 2.69
N GLY A 124 -17.63 -11.51 1.94
CA GLY A 124 -18.71 -11.65 0.95
C GLY A 124 -18.73 -10.47 -0.02
N GLY A 125 -19.93 -9.94 -0.29
CA GLY A 125 -20.13 -8.78 -1.17
C GLY A 125 -19.50 -7.45 -0.70
N LEU A 126 -18.78 -7.44 0.43
CA LEU A 126 -17.99 -6.29 0.87
C LEU A 126 -16.59 -6.27 0.26
N ALA A 127 -16.18 -7.33 -0.42
CA ALA A 127 -14.93 -7.44 -1.15
C ALA A 127 -15.21 -7.61 -2.64
N VAL A 128 -14.60 -6.78 -3.49
CA VAL A 128 -14.75 -6.82 -4.95
C VAL A 128 -13.40 -7.02 -5.59
N GLU A 129 -13.33 -7.93 -6.56
CA GLU A 129 -12.16 -8.01 -7.43
C GLU A 129 -12.21 -6.86 -8.44
N THR A 130 -11.16 -6.04 -8.42
CA THR A 130 -10.91 -4.97 -9.37
C THR A 130 -9.67 -5.34 -10.17
N GLU A 131 -9.72 -5.11 -11.48
CA GLU A 131 -8.50 -5.12 -12.29
C GLU A 131 -7.89 -3.73 -12.20
N THR A 132 -6.67 -3.65 -11.65
CA THR A 132 -5.95 -2.39 -11.54
C THR A 132 -4.68 -2.46 -12.37
N PRO A 133 -4.40 -1.45 -13.22
CA PRO A 133 -3.17 -1.40 -13.98
C PRO A 133 -1.97 -1.14 -13.06
N ARG A 134 -1.00 -2.04 -13.10
CA ARG A 134 0.23 -1.96 -12.31
C ARG A 134 1.43 -1.80 -13.24
N LEU A 135 2.27 -0.81 -12.91
CA LEU A 135 3.60 -0.68 -13.50
C LEU A 135 4.51 -1.78 -12.97
N VAL A 136 5.09 -2.53 -13.89
CA VAL A 136 6.11 -3.54 -13.58
C VAL A 136 7.31 -3.36 -14.51
N ARG A 137 8.49 -3.79 -14.05
CA ARG A 137 9.68 -3.88 -14.89
C ARG A 137 9.48 -5.00 -15.90
N ALA A 138 9.57 -4.69 -17.18
CA ALA A 138 9.61 -5.69 -18.25
C ALA A 138 10.85 -6.57 -18.05
N ARG A 139 10.68 -7.90 -18.21
CA ARG A 139 11.75 -8.88 -18.07
C ARG A 139 12.61 -8.99 -19.32
#